data_AF-Q8U1N0-F1
#
_entry.id   AF-Q8U1N0-F1
#
_cell.length_a   1.000
_cell.length_b   1.000
_cell.length_c   1.000
_cell.angle_alpha   90.00
_cell.angle_beta   90.00
_cell.angle_gamma   90.00
#
_symmetry.space_group_name_H-M   'P 1'
#
loop_
_entity.id
_entity.type
_entity.pdbx_description
1 polymer ?
#
loop_
_entity_poly.entity_id
_entity_poly.type
_entity_poly.pdbx_seq_one_letter_code
_entity_poly.pdbx_strand_id
1 'polypeptide(L)'
;MDLVEKVKELCLELEEENLAKAIERFITLTHGIEKTRGEAFAKASIYGFLEGILTTLKMKYSNEKIETLLNEVKTAREETEALLRKPRPPLLVDNDL
;
A
#
# COMPACT_ATOMS: atom_id res chain seq x y z
N MET A 1 -3.69 -10.72 0.02
CA MET A 1 -2.21 -10.75 0.09
C MET A 1 -1.56 -11.08 -1.25
N ASP A 2 -2.31 -11.37 -2.31
CA ASP A 2 -1.78 -11.68 -3.66
C ASP A 2 -0.81 -10.61 -4.21
N LEU A 3 -1.15 -9.31 -4.06
CA LEU A 3 -0.28 -8.22 -4.52
C LEU A 3 1.08 -8.17 -3.81
N VAL A 4 1.15 -8.61 -2.55
CA VAL A 4 2.40 -8.63 -1.79
C VAL A 4 3.38 -9.62 -2.40
N GLU A 5 2.92 -10.83 -2.68
CA GLU A 5 3.76 -11.87 -3.28
C GLU A 5 4.16 -11.50 -4.71
N LYS A 6 3.23 -10.95 -5.51
CA LYS A 6 3.55 -10.43 -6.85
C LYS A 6 4.65 -9.36 -6.84
N VAL A 7 4.62 -8.43 -5.89
CA VAL A 7 5.66 -7.40 -5.77
C VAL A 7 6.97 -8.00 -5.27
N LYS A 8 6.95 -8.97 -4.35
CA LYS A 8 8.14 -9.70 -3.92
C LYS A 8 8.79 -10.45 -5.08
N GLU A 9 8.00 -11.19 -5.86
CA GLU A 9 8.47 -11.91 -7.05
C GLU A 9 9.10 -10.95 -8.05
N LEU A 10 8.46 -9.80 -8.32
CA LEU A 10 9.04 -8.77 -9.17
C LEU A 10 10.38 -8.26 -8.64
N CYS A 11 10.51 -8.03 -7.32
CA CYS A 11 11.80 -7.64 -6.74
C CYS A 11 12.87 -8.71 -6.96
N LEU A 12 12.53 -9.99 -6.86
CA LEU A 12 13.47 -11.09 -7.13
C LEU A 12 13.84 -11.18 -8.62
N GLU A 13 12.88 -11.02 -9.53
CA GLU A 13 13.11 -10.97 -10.98
C GLU A 13 14.06 -9.82 -11.38
N LEU A 14 14.04 -8.71 -10.64
CA LEU A 14 14.87 -7.52 -10.87
C LEU A 14 16.20 -7.54 -10.11
N GLU A 15 16.54 -8.67 -9.47
CA GLU A 15 17.75 -8.84 -8.62
C GLU A 15 17.79 -7.90 -7.40
N GLU A 16 16.64 -7.35 -6.99
CA GLU A 16 16.46 -6.46 -5.84
C GLU A 16 16.08 -7.27 -4.59
N GLU A 17 16.85 -8.31 -4.25
CA GLU A 17 16.58 -9.23 -3.13
C GLU A 17 16.42 -8.53 -1.77
N ASN A 18 17.13 -7.41 -1.58
CA ASN A 18 17.03 -6.61 -0.37
C ASN A 18 15.64 -5.98 -0.21
N LEU A 19 14.99 -5.60 -1.32
CA LEU A 19 13.62 -5.08 -1.28
C LEU A 19 12.62 -6.20 -0.95
N ALA A 20 12.80 -7.40 -1.51
CA ALA A 20 11.96 -8.56 -1.16
C ALA A 20 12.04 -8.86 0.36
N LYS A 21 13.24 -8.86 0.94
CA LYS A 21 13.44 -9.03 2.39
C LYS A 21 12.84 -7.86 3.20
N ALA A 22 12.91 -6.64 2.69
CA ALA A 22 12.30 -5.48 3.35
C ALA A 22 10.77 -5.59 3.40
N ILE A 23 10.14 -6.09 2.33
CA ILE A 23 8.70 -6.37 2.29
C ILE A 23 8.30 -7.38 3.36
N GLU A 24 9.00 -8.50 3.49
CA GLU A 24 8.72 -9.51 4.52
C GLU A 24 8.82 -8.95 5.94
N ARG A 25 9.87 -8.16 6.21
CA ARG A 25 10.03 -7.49 7.51
C ARG A 25 8.88 -6.53 7.77
N PHE A 26 8.47 -5.75 6.78
CA PHE A 26 7.38 -4.80 6.92
C PHE A 26 6.03 -5.48 7.20
N ILE A 27 5.72 -6.59 6.53
CA ILE A 27 4.52 -7.40 6.78
C ILE A 27 4.51 -7.95 8.20
N THR A 28 5.67 -8.42 8.67
CA THR A 28 5.82 -8.95 10.03
C THR A 28 5.55 -7.85 11.07
N LEU A 29 6.06 -6.65 10.84
CA LEU A 29 5.80 -5.49 11.70
C LEU A 29 4.32 -5.07 11.68
N THR A 30 3.68 -5.10 10.50
CA THR A 30 2.29 -4.67 10.35
C THR A 30 1.27 -5.63 10.96
N HIS A 31 1.58 -6.93 11.10
CA HIS A 31 0.76 -7.85 11.91
C HIS A 31 0.64 -7.40 13.38
N GLY A 32 1.67 -6.76 13.94
CA GLY A 32 1.60 -6.16 15.27
C GLY A 32 0.65 -4.94 15.30
N ILE A 33 0.66 -4.14 14.23
CA ILE A 33 -0.17 -2.95 14.07
C ILE A 33 -1.64 -3.33 13.89
N GLU A 34 -1.94 -4.39 13.14
CA GLU A 34 -3.29 -4.88 12.90
C GLU A 34 -4.08 -5.07 14.22
N LYS A 35 -3.45 -5.67 15.23
CA LYS A 35 -4.07 -5.89 16.55
C LYS A 35 -4.44 -4.61 17.29
N THR A 36 -3.79 -3.49 16.97
CA THR A 36 -3.94 -2.22 17.70
C THR A 36 -4.71 -1.16 16.91
N ARG A 37 -4.69 -1.22 15.57
CA ARG A 37 -5.28 -0.20 14.68
C ARG A 37 -6.31 -0.77 13.69
N GLY A 38 -6.48 -2.10 13.65
CA GLY A 38 -7.42 -2.80 12.78
C GLY A 38 -6.83 -3.22 11.43
N GLU A 39 -7.47 -4.21 10.82
CA GLU A 39 -7.04 -4.85 9.57
C GLU A 39 -6.96 -3.87 8.38
N ALA A 40 -7.96 -3.00 8.21
CA ALA A 40 -7.96 -2.01 7.13
C ALA A 40 -6.77 -1.04 7.24
N PHE A 41 -6.39 -0.65 8.44
CA PHE A 41 -5.24 0.23 8.66
C PHE A 41 -3.93 -0.47 8.32
N ALA A 42 -3.79 -1.73 8.74
CA ALA A 42 -2.62 -2.54 8.40
C ALA A 42 -2.50 -2.75 6.88
N LYS A 43 -3.59 -3.09 6.20
CA LYS A 43 -3.62 -3.25 4.74
C LYS A 43 -3.28 -1.97 3.99
N ALA A 44 -3.88 -0.83 4.35
CA ALA A 44 -3.57 0.45 3.73
C ALA A 44 -2.07 0.81 3.89
N SER A 45 -1.50 0.52 5.07
CA SER A 45 -0.08 0.73 5.34
C SER A 45 0.82 -0.17 4.48
N ILE A 46 0.45 -1.45 4.30
CA ILE A 46 1.15 -2.38 3.40
C ILE A 46 1.10 -1.88 1.96
N TYR A 47 -0.07 -1.51 1.45
CA TYR A 47 -0.19 -1.04 0.07
C TYR A 47 0.55 0.27 -0.17
N GLY A 48 0.55 1.20 0.79
CA GLY A 48 1.37 2.41 0.71
C GLY A 48 2.88 2.13 0.65
N PHE A 49 3.34 1.14 1.42
CA PHE A 49 4.74 0.72 1.38
C PHE A 49 5.11 0.10 0.02
N LEU A 50 4.26 -0.79 -0.51
CA LEU A 50 4.47 -1.39 -1.83
C LEU A 50 4.44 -0.35 -2.95
N GLU A 51 3.53 0.63 -2.89
CA GLU A 51 3.45 1.73 -3.86
C GLU A 51 4.76 2.53 -3.90
N GLY A 52 5.36 2.81 -2.72
CA GLY A 52 6.65 3.49 -2.64
C GLY A 52 7.79 2.69 -3.27
N ILE A 53 7.82 1.37 -3.04
CA ILE A 53 8.80 0.46 -3.68
C ILE A 53 8.64 0.50 -5.20
N LEU A 54 7.43 0.27 -5.70
CA LEU A 54 7.14 0.21 -7.14
C LEU A 54 7.40 1.55 -7.83
N THR A 55 7.10 2.67 -7.17
CA THR A 55 7.43 4.01 -7.69
C THR A 55 8.94 4.19 -7.84
N THR A 56 9.73 3.71 -6.87
CA THR A 56 11.19 3.75 -6.94
C THR A 56 11.73 2.83 -8.03
N LEU A 57 11.18 1.62 -8.17
CA LEU A 57 11.57 0.68 -9.22
C LEU A 57 11.26 1.23 -10.61
N LYS A 58 10.12 1.90 -10.79
CA LYS A 58 9.73 2.54 -12.05
C LYS A 58 10.75 3.58 -12.53
N MET A 59 11.43 4.26 -11.60
CA MET A 59 12.49 5.22 -11.94
C MET A 59 13.78 4.55 -12.40
N LYS A 60 14.04 3.32 -11.94
CA LYS A 60 15.27 2.57 -12.22
C LYS A 60 15.14 1.69 -13.47
N TYR A 61 13.96 1.13 -13.71
CA TYR A 61 13.75 0.09 -14.71
C TYR A 61 12.59 0.46 -15.64
N SER A 62 12.81 0.30 -16.94
CA SER A 62 11.76 0.39 -17.95
C SER A 62 11.10 -0.98 -18.11
N ASN A 63 10.12 -1.29 -17.27
CA ASN A 63 9.43 -2.58 -17.25
C ASN A 63 7.91 -2.39 -17.04
N GLU A 64 7.11 -2.83 -18.01
CA GLU A 64 5.65 -2.70 -17.98
C GLU A 64 5.01 -3.40 -16.78
N LYS A 65 5.59 -4.52 -16.29
CA LYS A 65 5.09 -5.21 -15.09
C LYS A 65 5.08 -4.29 -13.86
N ILE A 66 6.08 -3.39 -13.75
CA ILE A 66 6.13 -2.42 -12.64
C ILE A 66 4.95 -1.47 -12.73
N GLU A 67 4.62 -0.97 -13.92
CA GLU A 67 3.50 -0.05 -14.11
C GLU A 67 2.16 -0.71 -13.82
N THR A 68 1.97 -1.93 -14.31
CA THR A 68 0.75 -2.72 -14.05
C THR A 68 0.57 -2.93 -12.55
N LEU A 69 1.59 -3.43 -11.84
CA LEU A 69 1.51 -3.67 -10.40
C LEU A 69 1.36 -2.38 -9.60
N LEU A 70 1.99 -1.28 -10.03
CA LEU A 70 1.85 0.01 -9.37
C LEU A 70 0.40 0.50 -9.43
N ASN A 71 -0.28 0.34 -10.57
CA ASN A 71 -1.68 0.71 -10.71
C ASN A 71 -2.59 -0.20 -9.85
N GLU A 72 -2.37 -1.52 -9.87
CA GLU A 72 -3.13 -2.45 -9.02
C GLU A 72 -3.00 -2.12 -7.52
N VAL A 73 -1.77 -1.83 -7.06
CA VAL A 73 -1.50 -1.46 -5.66
C VAL A 73 -2.14 -0.12 -5.31
N LYS A 74 -2.12 0.87 -6.22
CA LYS A 74 -2.79 2.16 -6.02
C LYS A 74 -4.29 1.99 -5.83
N THR A 75 -4.94 1.25 -6.71
CA THR A 75 -6.38 0.96 -6.60
C THR A 75 -6.70 0.26 -5.28
N ALA A 76 -5.95 -0.78 -4.93
CA ALA A 76 -6.15 -1.50 -3.68
C ALA A 76 -5.94 -0.61 -2.43
N ARG A 77 -4.97 0.32 -2.48
CA ARG A 77 -4.75 1.30 -1.41
C ARG A 77 -5.95 2.23 -1.28
N GLU A 78 -6.41 2.83 -2.38
CA GLU A 78 -7.53 3.78 -2.36
C GLU A 78 -8.83 3.14 -1.85
N GLU A 79 -9.13 1.92 -2.27
CA GLU A 79 -10.26 1.14 -1.78
C GLU A 79 -10.16 0.89 -0.28
N THR A 80 -8.97 0.51 0.21
CA THR A 80 -8.75 0.24 1.63
C THR A 80 -8.81 1.53 2.46
N GLU A 81 -8.26 2.63 1.96
CA GLU A 81 -8.33 3.94 2.62
C GLU A 81 -9.76 4.49 2.68
N ALA A 82 -10.59 4.20 1.68
CA ALA A 82 -12.00 4.58 1.70
C ALA A 82 -12.73 3.97 2.91
N LEU A 83 -12.38 2.75 3.31
CA LEU A 83 -12.92 2.10 4.52
C LEU A 83 -12.47 2.78 5.82
N LEU A 84 -11.34 3.50 5.79
CA LEU A 84 -10.79 4.21 6.95
C LEU A 84 -11.32 5.64 7.08
N ARG A 85 -11.82 6.23 5.98
CA ARG A 85 -12.37 7.59 6.02
C ARG A 85 -13.65 7.58 6.85
N LYS A 86 -13.64 8.28 8.00
CA LYS A 86 -14.88 8.63 8.69
C LYS A 86 -15.75 9.48 7.75
N PRO A 87 -17.09 9.35 7.80
CA PRO A 87 -17.97 10.30 7.13
C PRO A 87 -17.61 11.70 7.60
N ARG A 88 -17.50 12.66 6.67
CA ARG A 88 -17.27 14.07 7.04
C ARG A 88 -18.39 14.46 8.01
N PRO A 89 -18.07 14.98 9.20
CA PRO A 89 -19.11 15.59 10.02
C PRO A 89 -19.80 16.64 9.13
N PRO A 90 -21.15 16.69 9.12
CA PRO A 90 -21.84 17.74 8.40
C PRO A 90 -21.26 19.08 8.86
N LEU A 91 -20.87 19.92 7.91
CA LEU A 91 -20.54 21.30 8.22
C LEU A 91 -21.82 21.88 8.81
N LEU A 92 -21.85 22.08 10.13
CA LEU A 92 -22.85 22.94 10.75
C LEU A 92 -22.56 24.33 10.19
N VAL A 93 -23.26 24.66 9.11
CA VAL A 93 -23.35 26.03 8.64
C VAL A 93 -24.23 26.72 9.68
N ASP A 94 -23.61 27.37 10.65
CA ASP A 94 -24.29 28.28 11.55
C ASP A 94 -24.83 29.42 10.68
N ASN A 95 -26.07 29.27 10.21
CA ASN A 95 -26.87 30.38 9.72
C ASN A 95 -27.35 31.13 10.96
N ASP A 96 -26.47 31.96 11.52
CA ASP A 96 -26.89 33.03 12.41
C ASP A 96 -27.61 34.09 11.57
N LEU A 97 -28.95 34.04 11.68
CA LEU A 97 -29.93 35.02 11.23
C LEU A 97 -29.79 36.36 11.97
#